data_AF-A0A2W5ZZB5-F1
#
_entry.id   AF-A0A2W5ZZB5-F1
#
_cell.length_a   1.000
_cell.length_b   1.000
_cell.length_c   1.000
_cell.angle_alpha   90.00
_cell.angle_beta   90.00
_cell.angle_gamma   90.00
#
_symmetry.space_group_name_H-M   'P 1'
#
loop_
_entity.id
_entity.type
_entity.pdbx_description
1 polymer ?
#
loop_
_entity_poly.entity_id
_entity_poly.type
_entity_poly.pdbx_seq_one_letter_code
_entity_poly.pdbx_strand_id
1 'polypeptide(L)'
;MIGLIALGFFALAGHGANVWESRQAKRQKKADGPLEIIFDPNNPARRFWSMESPRDENGNQKPGVFLEYRADIKNNSSETLRNVSVTIEHIGHLPVRPVDTTFDKIKNISCDLKPGCSELIAVVRWPIPKLQPGMLAGPSAWAYGPIKLTASADDVHPAERIFQFDYQAEPMLFD
;
A
#
# COMPACT_ATOMS: atom_id res chain seq x y z
N MET A 1 24.91 26.02 64.83
CA MET A 1 23.63 26.16 64.09
C MET A 1 23.84 25.49 62.75
N ILE A 2 23.60 24.19 62.56
CA ILE A 2 22.31 23.47 62.52
C ILE A 2 21.30 24.18 61.62
N GLY A 3 21.00 23.55 60.49
CA GLY A 3 19.98 23.95 59.52
C GLY A 3 19.92 22.94 58.35
N LEU A 4 19.52 21.71 58.67
CA LEU A 4 19.31 20.58 57.77
C LEU A 4 17.88 20.69 57.18
N ILE A 5 17.71 20.71 55.85
CA ILE A 5 16.46 20.26 55.20
C ILE A 5 16.83 19.44 53.97
N ALA A 6 16.52 18.15 54.05
CA ALA A 6 16.43 17.21 52.95
C ALA A 6 15.08 17.34 52.24
N LEU A 7 15.04 16.92 50.97
CA LEU A 7 13.92 16.39 50.15
C LEU A 7 14.39 16.55 48.70
N GLY A 8 14.45 15.55 47.81
CA GLY A 8 13.75 14.29 47.71
C GLY A 8 13.28 14.14 46.25
N PHE A 9 13.78 13.12 45.55
CA PHE A 9 13.20 12.43 44.38
C PHE A 9 12.62 13.24 43.19
N PHE A 10 13.28 13.13 42.03
CA PHE A 10 12.63 12.96 40.71
C PHE A 10 13.48 11.97 39.90
N ALA A 11 13.10 10.69 39.89
CA ALA A 11 12.19 10.06 38.92
C ALA A 11 12.87 9.79 37.56
N LEU A 12 13.11 8.50 37.32
CA LEU A 12 13.53 7.90 36.04
C LEU A 12 12.72 8.45 34.87
N ALA A 13 13.37 9.11 33.91
CA ALA A 13 12.78 9.35 32.59
C ALA A 13 12.86 8.06 31.77
N GLY A 14 11.68 7.58 31.37
CA GLY A 14 11.44 6.24 30.86
C GLY A 14 12.02 5.96 29.48
N HIS A 15 12.57 4.75 29.35
CA HIS A 15 12.74 4.03 28.09
C HIS A 15 11.38 3.51 27.60
N GLY A 16 10.45 4.43 27.27
CA GLY A 16 9.05 4.11 26.99
C GLY A 16 8.57 4.36 25.56
N ALA A 17 9.41 4.84 24.65
CA ALA A 17 8.95 5.29 23.32
C ALA A 17 8.89 4.20 22.24
N ASN A 18 9.63 3.08 22.36
CA ASN A 18 9.80 2.14 21.25
C ASN A 18 8.86 0.92 21.25
N VAL A 19 7.90 0.83 22.18
CA VAL A 19 6.99 -0.34 22.28
C VAL A 19 5.62 -0.07 21.64
N TRP A 20 5.29 1.19 21.36
CA TRP A 20 3.95 1.56 20.86
C TRP A 20 3.83 1.44 19.34
N GLU A 21 4.88 1.78 18.58
CA GLU A 21 4.90 1.60 17.12
C GLU A 21 4.88 0.13 16.70
N SER A 22 5.43 -0.79 17.52
CA SER A 22 5.41 -2.23 17.24
C SER A 22 4.05 -2.92 17.48
N ARG A 23 3.04 -2.20 17.99
CA ARG A 23 1.70 -2.75 18.23
C ARG A 23 0.67 -2.41 17.14
N GLN A 24 0.90 -1.37 16.34
CA GLN A 24 0.05 -1.03 15.19
C GLN A 24 0.26 -2.01 14.02
N ALA A 25 1.47 -2.57 13.88
CA ALA A 25 1.79 -3.64 12.91
C ALA A 25 1.11 -5.00 13.18
N LYS A 26 0.20 -5.09 14.17
CA LYS A 26 -0.27 -6.36 14.71
C LYS A 26 -1.79 -6.40 14.90
N ARG A 27 -2.58 -5.96 13.91
CA ARG A 27 -4.02 -6.32 13.84
C ARG A 27 -4.75 -5.99 12.52
N GLN A 28 -4.14 -6.21 11.36
CA GLN A 28 -4.99 -6.65 10.24
C GLN A 28 -5.48 -8.05 10.61
N LYS A 29 -6.79 -8.21 10.81
CA LYS A 29 -7.43 -9.53 10.75
C LYS A 29 -6.86 -10.17 9.48
N LYS A 30 -6.19 -11.32 9.60
CA LYS A 30 -5.97 -12.21 8.45
C LYS A 30 -7.31 -12.23 7.73
N ALA A 31 -7.35 -11.74 6.50
CA ALA A 31 -8.56 -11.84 5.69
C ALA A 31 -8.85 -13.35 5.65
N ASP A 32 -9.91 -13.78 6.32
CA ASP A 32 -10.24 -15.20 6.52
C ASP A 32 -10.85 -15.79 5.23
N GLY A 33 -10.48 -15.21 4.09
CA GLY A 33 -10.99 -15.49 2.77
C GLY A 33 -9.94 -16.19 1.92
N PRO A 34 -10.38 -16.80 0.81
CA PRO A 34 -9.50 -17.51 -0.11
C PRO A 34 -8.55 -16.54 -0.86
N LEU A 35 -8.87 -15.25 -0.91
CA LEU A 35 -8.11 -14.21 -1.59
C LEU A 35 -7.49 -13.25 -0.56
N GLU A 36 -6.21 -12.92 -0.74
CA GLU A 36 -5.45 -12.02 0.13
C GLU A 36 -4.73 -10.94 -0.69
N ILE A 37 -4.77 -9.70 -0.22
CA ILE A 37 -4.02 -8.57 -0.79
C ILE A 37 -2.81 -8.31 0.13
N ILE A 38 -1.60 -8.43 -0.40
CA ILE A 38 -0.34 -8.34 0.34
C ILE A 38 0.47 -7.14 -0.14
N PHE A 39 0.92 -6.32 0.80
CA PHE A 39 1.91 -5.27 0.59
C PHE A 39 2.95 -5.35 1.71
N ASP A 40 4.24 -5.27 1.37
CA ASP A 40 5.32 -5.20 2.34
C ASP A 40 6.12 -3.90 2.16
N PRO A 41 6.04 -2.95 3.12
CA PRO A 41 6.75 -1.67 3.02
C PRO A 41 8.27 -1.83 3.07
N ASN A 42 8.80 -2.91 3.64
CA ASN A 42 10.24 -3.20 3.65
C ASN A 42 10.76 -3.58 2.25
N ASN A 43 9.85 -3.90 1.33
CA ASN A 43 10.13 -4.12 -0.08
C ASN A 43 11.24 -5.14 -0.35
N PRO A 44 11.11 -6.37 0.17
CA PRO A 44 12.09 -7.42 -0.07
C PRO A 44 12.28 -7.62 -1.57
N ALA A 45 13.54 -7.66 -2.00
CA ALA A 45 13.95 -7.81 -3.40
C ALA A 45 13.33 -6.79 -4.38
N ARG A 46 12.96 -5.59 -3.90
CA ARG A 46 12.33 -4.54 -4.72
C ARG A 46 11.01 -4.96 -5.38
N ARG A 47 10.28 -5.85 -4.72
CA ARG A 47 9.04 -6.45 -5.23
C ARG A 47 7.83 -5.50 -5.20
N PHE A 48 7.66 -4.76 -4.11
CA PHE A 48 6.45 -3.98 -3.82
C PHE A 48 6.56 -2.51 -4.19
N TRP A 49 7.76 -1.99 -4.39
CA TRP A 49 7.94 -0.70 -5.04
C TRP A 49 9.29 -0.57 -5.74
N SER A 50 9.32 0.14 -6.85
CA SER A 50 10.55 0.44 -7.60
C SER A 50 10.40 1.71 -8.44
N MET A 51 11.53 2.35 -8.73
CA MET A 51 11.57 3.40 -9.75
C MET A 51 11.52 2.75 -11.13
N GLU A 52 10.56 3.17 -11.94
CA GLU A 52 10.31 2.65 -13.28
C GLU A 52 10.33 3.79 -14.30
N SER A 53 10.55 3.44 -15.57
CA SER A 53 10.44 4.37 -16.70
C SER A 53 9.15 4.09 -17.48
N PRO A 54 8.41 5.13 -17.90
CA PRO A 54 7.23 4.96 -18.74
C PRO A 54 7.59 4.29 -20.05
N ARG A 55 6.71 3.41 -20.52
CA ARG A 55 6.81 2.75 -21.81
C ARG A 55 5.58 3.09 -22.64
N ASP A 56 5.77 3.28 -23.94
CA ASP A 56 4.64 3.38 -24.85
C ASP A 56 4.05 2.00 -25.21
N GLU A 57 2.99 2.02 -26.01
CA GLU A 57 2.29 0.82 -26.51
C GLU A 57 3.23 -0.12 -27.29
N ASN A 58 4.30 0.41 -27.87
CA ASN A 58 5.33 -0.37 -28.57
C ASN A 58 6.43 -0.88 -27.63
N GLY A 59 6.32 -0.62 -26.33
CA GLY A 59 7.28 -1.00 -25.31
C GLY A 59 8.53 -0.12 -25.23
N ASN A 60 8.60 0.97 -26.01
CA ASN A 60 9.74 1.89 -26.01
C ASN A 60 9.71 2.77 -24.78
N GLN A 61 10.88 2.96 -24.16
CA GLN A 61 11.00 3.86 -23.02
C GLN A 61 10.74 5.31 -23.43
N LYS A 62 9.90 5.99 -22.66
CA LYS A 62 9.67 7.43 -22.74
C LYS A 62 10.52 8.16 -21.69
N PRO A 63 10.90 9.43 -21.95
CA PRO A 63 11.54 10.25 -20.95
C PRO A 63 10.71 10.35 -19.67
N GLY A 64 11.39 10.38 -18.53
CA GLY A 64 10.80 10.46 -17.21
C GLY A 64 10.99 9.19 -16.40
N VAL A 65 10.71 9.30 -15.11
CA VAL A 65 10.68 8.18 -14.16
C VAL A 65 9.52 8.38 -13.20
N PHE A 66 8.98 7.28 -12.70
CA PHE A 66 7.95 7.28 -11.67
C PHE A 66 8.28 6.23 -10.60
N LEU A 67 7.79 6.45 -9.39
CA LEU A 67 7.78 5.43 -8.35
C LEU A 67 6.49 4.61 -8.49
N GLU A 68 6.62 3.32 -8.74
CA GLU A 68 5.49 2.38 -8.81
C GLU A 68 5.38 1.63 -7.49
N TYR A 69 4.20 1.65 -6.88
CA TYR A 69 3.84 0.76 -5.78
C TYR A 69 3.00 -0.38 -6.32
N ARG A 70 3.21 -1.58 -5.80
CA ARG A 70 2.58 -2.82 -6.22
C ARG A 70 2.05 -3.59 -5.02
N ALA A 71 1.01 -4.39 -5.22
CA ALA A 71 0.54 -5.34 -4.23
C ALA A 71 0.45 -6.74 -4.85
N ASP A 72 0.65 -7.76 -4.03
CA ASP A 72 0.45 -9.16 -4.40
C ASP A 72 -1.00 -9.55 -4.14
N ILE A 73 -1.60 -10.21 -5.12
CA ILE A 73 -2.92 -10.83 -5.01
C ILE A 73 -2.69 -12.32 -4.91
N LYS A 74 -2.96 -12.90 -3.74
CA LYS A 74 -2.62 -14.27 -3.43
C LYS A 74 -3.86 -15.11 -3.21
N ASN A 75 -3.87 -16.30 -3.81
CA ASN A 75 -4.82 -17.34 -3.48
C ASN A 75 -4.29 -18.20 -2.32
N ASN A 76 -4.94 -18.09 -1.16
CA ASN A 76 -4.63 -18.88 0.03
C ASN A 76 -5.49 -20.14 0.18
N SER A 77 -6.44 -20.36 -0.73
CA SER A 77 -7.28 -21.57 -0.72
C SER A 77 -6.58 -22.78 -1.34
N SER A 78 -7.21 -23.94 -1.21
CA SER A 78 -6.80 -25.19 -1.85
C SER A 78 -7.36 -25.35 -3.28
N GLU A 79 -8.17 -24.41 -3.76
CA GLU A 79 -8.84 -24.47 -5.07
C GLU A 79 -8.36 -23.35 -5.99
N THR A 80 -8.51 -23.51 -7.30
CA THR A 80 -8.20 -22.44 -8.26
C THR A 80 -9.31 -21.40 -8.22
N LEU A 81 -8.95 -20.15 -7.92
CA LEU A 81 -9.87 -19.01 -8.03
C LEU A 81 -9.94 -18.56 -9.49
N ARG A 82 -11.15 -18.43 -10.01
CA ARG A 82 -11.39 -18.08 -11.42
C ARG A 82 -11.74 -16.62 -11.58
N ASN A 83 -11.38 -16.06 -12.74
CA ASN A 83 -11.70 -14.68 -13.11
C ASN A 83 -11.33 -13.67 -12.01
N VAL A 84 -10.16 -13.88 -11.39
CA VAL A 84 -9.64 -12.97 -10.38
C VAL A 84 -9.38 -11.63 -11.03
N SER A 85 -9.99 -10.57 -10.51
CA SER A 85 -9.83 -9.19 -10.95
C SER A 85 -9.58 -8.28 -9.76
N VAL A 86 -8.99 -7.12 -10.01
CA VAL A 86 -8.72 -6.13 -8.96
C VAL A 86 -9.15 -4.75 -9.43
N THR A 87 -9.81 -4.02 -8.53
CA THR A 87 -10.15 -2.63 -8.71
C THR A 87 -9.43 -1.75 -7.69
N ILE A 88 -9.12 -0.53 -8.11
CA ILE A 88 -8.46 0.49 -7.28
C ILE A 88 -9.35 1.73 -7.25
N GLU A 89 -9.54 2.28 -6.05
CA GLU A 89 -10.38 3.45 -5.80
C GLU A 89 -9.65 4.41 -4.86
N HIS A 90 -9.61 5.70 -5.20
CA HIS A 90 -9.23 6.72 -4.22
C HIS A 90 -10.46 7.08 -3.40
N ILE A 91 -10.37 6.91 -2.07
CA ILE A 91 -11.49 7.15 -1.13
C ILE A 91 -11.28 8.42 -0.29
N GLY A 92 -10.47 9.36 -0.81
CA GLY A 92 -10.23 10.67 -0.22
C GLY A 92 -11.36 11.68 -0.43
N HIS A 93 -11.08 12.97 -0.17
CA HIS A 93 -12.02 14.05 -0.45
C HIS A 93 -12.29 14.25 -1.95
N LEU A 94 -11.40 13.77 -2.82
CA LEU A 94 -11.59 13.68 -4.25
C LEU A 94 -11.70 12.21 -4.65
N PRO A 95 -12.86 11.57 -4.42
CA PRO A 95 -13.01 10.17 -4.74
C PRO A 95 -12.94 9.95 -6.25
N VAL A 96 -12.23 8.91 -6.65
CA VAL A 96 -12.15 8.47 -8.04
C VAL A 96 -12.95 7.20 -8.17
N ARG A 97 -13.70 7.03 -9.26
CA ARG A 97 -14.44 5.78 -9.50
C ARG A 97 -13.48 4.58 -9.49
N PRO A 98 -13.89 3.42 -8.99
CA PRO A 98 -13.08 2.21 -9.09
C PRO A 98 -12.64 1.94 -10.53
N VAL A 99 -11.35 1.66 -10.72
CA VAL A 99 -10.76 1.32 -12.03
C VAL A 99 -10.13 -0.07 -11.95
N ASP A 100 -10.36 -0.90 -12.96
CA ASP A 100 -9.72 -2.21 -13.08
C ASP A 100 -8.20 -2.05 -13.28
N THR A 101 -7.41 -2.86 -12.58
CA THR A 101 -5.96 -2.90 -12.76
C THR A 101 -5.52 -4.13 -13.54
N THR A 102 -4.38 -4.00 -14.20
CA THR A 102 -3.79 -5.06 -15.02
C THR A 102 -2.76 -5.83 -14.21
N PHE A 103 -2.77 -7.16 -14.30
CA PHE A 103 -1.75 -8.03 -13.70
C PHE A 103 -0.41 -7.88 -14.41
N ASP A 104 0.66 -7.70 -13.64
CA ASP A 104 1.98 -7.32 -14.15
C ASP A 104 2.57 -8.37 -15.09
N LYS A 105 2.40 -9.66 -14.81
CA LYS A 105 2.98 -10.73 -15.63
C LYS A 105 2.12 -11.07 -16.84
N ILE A 106 0.81 -11.13 -16.64
CA ILE A 106 -0.16 -11.63 -17.63
C ILE A 106 -0.56 -10.51 -18.60
N LYS A 107 -0.45 -9.25 -18.17
CA LYS A 107 -0.87 -8.06 -18.93
C LYS A 107 -2.36 -8.11 -19.30
N ASN A 108 -3.18 -8.69 -18.44
CA ASN A 108 -4.63 -8.76 -18.56
C ASN A 108 -5.30 -8.25 -17.26
N ILE A 109 -6.57 -7.85 -17.32
CA ILE A 109 -7.36 -7.34 -16.19
C ILE A 109 -7.92 -8.46 -15.29
N SER A 110 -7.98 -9.68 -15.82
CA SER A 110 -8.40 -10.86 -15.07
C SER A 110 -7.49 -12.06 -15.32
N CYS A 111 -7.42 -12.96 -14.34
CA CYS A 111 -6.70 -14.22 -14.47
C CYS A 111 -7.25 -15.30 -13.52
N ASP A 112 -6.89 -16.56 -13.77
CA ASP A 112 -7.12 -17.64 -12.83
C ASP A 112 -5.90 -17.78 -11.90
N LEU A 113 -6.13 -17.81 -10.59
CA LEU A 113 -5.08 -18.01 -9.59
C LEU A 113 -5.15 -19.42 -9.02
N LYS A 114 -4.11 -20.22 -9.29
CA LYS A 114 -3.94 -21.56 -8.70
C LYS A 114 -3.69 -21.48 -7.18
N PRO A 115 -3.95 -22.57 -6.42
CA PRO A 115 -3.67 -22.63 -4.99
C PRO A 115 -2.23 -22.22 -4.65
N GLY A 116 -2.08 -21.29 -3.70
CA GLY A 116 -0.79 -20.80 -3.24
C GLY A 116 -0.04 -19.87 -4.20
N CYS A 117 -0.57 -19.62 -5.40
CA CYS A 117 0.02 -18.67 -6.34
C CYS A 117 -0.37 -17.23 -5.99
N SER A 118 0.48 -16.29 -6.41
CA SER A 118 0.19 -14.87 -6.37
C SER A 118 0.57 -14.20 -7.69
N GLU A 119 -0.12 -13.11 -7.99
CA GLU A 119 0.20 -12.22 -9.10
C GLU A 119 0.28 -10.77 -8.60
N LEU A 120 1.21 -10.01 -9.17
CA LEU A 120 1.42 -8.60 -8.82
C LEU A 120 0.50 -7.70 -9.64
N ILE A 121 0.01 -6.65 -8.99
CA ILE A 121 -0.71 -5.54 -9.63
C ILE A 121 -0.06 -4.22 -9.22
N ALA A 122 -0.10 -3.23 -10.09
CA ALA A 122 0.27 -1.86 -9.75
C ALA A 122 -0.87 -1.20 -8.95
N VAL A 123 -0.52 -0.58 -7.82
CA VAL A 123 -1.42 0.16 -6.92
C VAL A 123 -1.47 1.64 -7.32
N VAL A 124 -0.30 2.27 -7.39
CA VAL A 124 -0.18 3.68 -7.75
C VAL A 124 1.16 3.93 -8.43
N ARG A 125 1.14 4.79 -9.45
CA ARG A 125 2.34 5.29 -10.13
C ARG A 125 2.44 6.78 -9.86
N TRP A 126 3.57 7.21 -9.31
CA TRP A 126 3.77 8.60 -8.95
C TRP A 126 4.96 9.24 -9.69
N PRO A 127 4.76 10.39 -10.36
CA PRO A 127 5.84 11.02 -11.13
C PRO A 127 7.00 11.45 -10.22
N ILE A 128 8.20 11.52 -10.81
CA ILE A 128 9.40 12.10 -10.19
C ILE A 128 9.86 13.31 -11.02
N PRO A 129 10.07 14.50 -10.42
CA PRO A 129 9.90 14.81 -9.00
C PRO A 129 8.44 14.74 -8.54
N LYS A 130 8.22 14.45 -7.25
CA LYS A 130 6.87 14.17 -6.71
C LYS A 130 5.88 15.31 -6.85
N LEU A 131 6.37 16.55 -6.86
CA LEU A 131 5.57 17.75 -7.01
C LEU A 131 5.70 18.21 -8.46
N GLN A 132 4.64 18.04 -9.23
CA GLN A 132 4.52 18.55 -10.59
C GLN A 132 3.59 19.76 -10.61
N PRO A 133 3.78 20.70 -11.56
CA PRO A 133 2.82 21.76 -11.81
C PRO A 133 1.41 21.19 -12.03
N GLY A 134 0.40 21.78 -11.36
CA GLY A 134 -1.00 21.36 -11.45
C GLY A 134 -1.44 20.32 -10.43
N MET A 135 -0.55 19.83 -9.56
CA MET A 135 -0.90 18.96 -8.45
C MET A 135 -1.35 19.75 -7.22
N LEU A 136 -2.21 19.14 -6.39
CA LEU A 136 -2.45 19.64 -5.03
C LEU A 136 -1.14 19.53 -4.24
N ALA A 137 -0.96 20.39 -3.23
CA ALA A 137 0.25 20.49 -2.41
C ALA A 137 -0.10 21.02 -1.00
N GLY A 138 0.69 20.70 0.02
CA GLY A 138 0.47 21.20 1.38
C GLY A 138 -0.81 20.63 2.01
N PRO A 139 -1.63 21.39 2.74
CA PRO A 139 -2.84 20.87 3.37
C PRO A 139 -3.90 20.33 2.39
N SER A 140 -3.95 20.81 1.14
CA SER A 140 -4.90 20.30 0.13
C SER A 140 -4.52 18.91 -0.40
N ALA A 141 -3.31 18.45 -0.09
CA ALA A 141 -2.81 17.13 -0.41
C ALA A 141 -3.71 15.97 0.00
N TRP A 142 -4.26 16.08 1.20
CA TRP A 142 -5.07 15.04 1.81
C TRP A 142 -6.32 14.70 0.98
N ALA A 143 -6.65 15.54 -0.01
CA ALA A 143 -7.73 15.29 -0.94
C ALA A 143 -7.51 14.06 -1.84
N TYR A 144 -6.27 13.69 -2.18
CA TYR A 144 -6.01 12.42 -2.90
C TYR A 144 -6.38 11.20 -2.07
N GLY A 145 -6.19 11.31 -0.74
CA GLY A 145 -6.64 10.39 0.29
C GLY A 145 -6.20 8.93 0.15
N PRO A 146 -6.76 8.05 1.00
CA PRO A 146 -6.42 6.64 1.02
C PRO A 146 -6.79 5.94 -0.29
N ILE A 147 -6.07 4.87 -0.60
CA ILE A 147 -6.31 4.03 -1.77
C ILE A 147 -6.94 2.72 -1.30
N LYS A 148 -8.17 2.45 -1.73
CA LYS A 148 -8.84 1.18 -1.52
C LYS A 148 -8.53 0.24 -2.68
N LEU A 149 -8.08 -0.96 -2.36
CA LEU A 149 -7.97 -2.08 -3.28
C LEU A 149 -9.04 -3.10 -2.97
N THR A 150 -9.73 -3.55 -4.01
CA THR A 150 -10.73 -4.64 -3.93
C THR A 150 -10.31 -5.72 -4.92
N ALA A 151 -10.01 -6.92 -4.42
CA ALA A 151 -9.76 -8.09 -5.23
C ALA A 151 -10.99 -9.01 -5.18
N SER A 152 -11.46 -9.44 -6.34
CA SER A 152 -12.64 -10.29 -6.50
C SER A 152 -12.32 -11.50 -7.36
N ALA A 153 -13.08 -12.58 -7.19
CA ALA A 153 -13.05 -13.75 -8.05
C ALA A 153 -14.43 -14.43 -8.01
N ASP A 154 -14.67 -15.37 -8.91
CA ASP A 154 -15.95 -16.09 -8.95
C ASP A 154 -16.18 -16.88 -7.66
N ASP A 155 -17.44 -16.88 -7.19
CA ASP A 155 -17.93 -17.66 -6.04
C ASP A 155 -17.21 -17.41 -4.69
N VAL A 156 -16.45 -16.33 -4.57
CA VAL A 156 -15.76 -15.95 -3.33
C VAL A 156 -16.06 -14.51 -2.91
N HIS A 157 -16.04 -14.27 -1.60
CA HIS A 157 -16.17 -12.92 -1.07
C HIS A 157 -14.95 -12.08 -1.47
N PRO A 158 -15.15 -10.83 -1.95
CA PRO A 158 -14.05 -9.95 -2.27
C PRO A 158 -13.16 -9.67 -1.05
N ALA A 159 -11.85 -9.56 -1.30
CA ALA A 159 -10.89 -9.09 -0.33
C ALA A 159 -10.68 -7.59 -0.52
N GLU A 160 -10.71 -6.84 0.59
CA GLU A 160 -10.47 -5.39 0.56
C GLU A 160 -9.26 -5.04 1.42
N ARG A 161 -8.43 -4.12 0.93
CA ARG A 161 -7.35 -3.50 1.70
C ARG A 161 -7.29 -2.02 1.41
N ILE A 162 -7.26 -1.21 2.46
CA ILE A 162 -7.11 0.24 2.35
C ILE A 162 -5.68 0.59 2.73
N PHE A 163 -5.01 1.29 1.83
CA PHE A 163 -3.68 1.84 2.06
C PHE A 163 -3.81 3.31 2.39
N GLN A 164 -3.13 3.74 3.45
CA GLN A 164 -2.90 5.15 3.65
C GLN A 164 -1.91 5.64 2.60
N PHE A 165 -2.22 6.80 2.05
CA PHE A 165 -1.43 7.40 0.98
C PHE A 165 -1.17 8.87 1.29
N ASP A 166 0.10 9.20 1.43
CA ASP A 166 0.59 10.57 1.55
C ASP A 166 1.68 10.81 0.51
N TYR A 167 1.33 11.50 -0.57
CA TYR A 167 2.29 11.79 -1.64
C TYR A 167 3.34 12.84 -1.24
N GLN A 168 3.19 13.49 -0.08
CA GLN A 168 4.20 14.41 0.45
C GLN A 168 5.29 13.67 1.25
N ALA A 169 5.03 12.42 1.67
CA ALA A 169 5.94 11.61 2.45
C ALA A 169 6.66 10.54 1.61
N GLU A 170 7.68 9.90 2.18
CA GLU A 170 8.36 8.73 1.59
C GLU A 170 8.60 7.71 2.72
N PRO A 171 8.13 6.44 2.59
CA PRO A 171 7.31 5.90 1.51
C PRO A 171 5.92 6.55 1.47
N MET A 172 5.36 6.70 0.27
CA MET A 172 4.06 7.35 0.04
C MET A 172 2.88 6.45 0.41
N LEU A 173 3.07 5.13 0.35
CA LEU A 173 2.07 4.12 0.66
C LEU A 173 2.44 3.41 1.96
N PHE A 174 1.52 3.34 2.90
CA PHE A 174 1.69 2.66 4.19
C PHE A 174 0.36 2.06 4.66
N ASP A 175 0.46 1.08 5.56
CA ASP A 175 -0.71 0.43 6.17
C ASP A 175 -1.24 1.22 7.37
#